data_AF-A0A4Q8UQW6-F1
#
_entry.id   AF-A0A4Q8UQW6-F1
#
_cell.length_a   1.000
_cell.length_b   1.000
_cell.length_c   1.000
_cell.angle_alpha   90.00
_cell.angle_beta   90.00
_cell.angle_gamma   90.00
#
_symmetry.space_group_name_H-M   'P 1'
#
loop_
_entity.id
_entity.type
_entity.pdbx_description
1 polymer ?
#
loop_
_entity_poly.entity_id
_entity_poly.type
_entity_poly.pdbx_seq_one_letter_code
_entity_poly.pdbx_strand_id
1 'polypeptide(L)'
;MNILETLPVTLDDVLEAQKLLEGIITRTPVESSRALGSMVGGEVFFKCENLQRAGSFKVRGAYVRMARLSPEEKKRGVVAASAGNHAQGVAVAAKSLGIKARIYMPLGVALPKLAATRSHGAEVILHGHNVDEALAEAQRYANESGTVFVHPFDNVDVVAGQGTIGLEILEQVPNVDTILMGVGGGGLLAGVAVAVKARARELGREIRIIGVQAENAAAYPPSLAADALVPLKKVSTMADGIAVGRPGQLPFSIIRELVDDVVTVSEDSLARALIFLLERAKLVVEPAGAVGVAALMDGKIENPGTTAVILSGGNIDPMLMLKVIQRGLSAAGRYMTVRMMLDDRPGSLATIARIIAENDANVTGLDHTRVGGSISMGDVSITVNLETKGHEHCEQVLGALRAEGFQPIVVH
;
A
#
# COMPACT_ATOMS: atom_id res chain seq x y z
N MET A 1 -17.73 11.61 30.82
CA MET A 1 -17.33 12.48 29.70
C MET A 1 -17.38 11.65 28.43
N ASN A 2 -17.85 12.23 27.33
CA ASN A 2 -17.87 11.56 26.04
C ASN A 2 -16.43 11.47 25.52
N ILE A 3 -15.88 10.25 25.37
CA ILE A 3 -14.48 10.09 24.95
C ILE A 3 -14.19 10.80 23.63
N LEU A 4 -15.16 10.82 22.71
CA LEU A 4 -15.07 11.47 21.38
C LEU A 4 -14.86 12.99 21.46
N GLU A 5 -15.30 13.64 22.55
CA GLU A 5 -15.13 15.09 22.77
C GLU A 5 -13.78 15.42 23.43
N THR A 6 -13.13 14.42 24.02
CA THR A 6 -11.82 14.58 24.71
C THR A 6 -10.64 14.12 23.86
N LEU A 7 -10.89 13.60 22.67
CA LEU A 7 -9.85 13.23 21.72
C LEU A 7 -9.15 14.47 21.17
N PRO A 8 -7.87 14.33 20.77
CA PRO A 8 -7.10 15.46 20.23
C PRO A 8 -7.52 15.87 18.81
N VAL A 9 -8.42 15.11 18.17
CA VAL A 9 -9.12 15.44 16.93
C VAL A 9 -10.58 15.06 17.11
N THR A 10 -11.49 15.98 16.80
CA THR A 10 -12.94 15.82 16.99
C THR A 10 -13.68 15.73 15.65
N LEU A 11 -14.99 15.43 15.69
CA LEU A 11 -15.83 15.47 14.49
C LEU A 11 -15.89 16.88 13.89
N ASP A 12 -15.91 17.92 14.72
CA ASP A 12 -15.96 19.32 14.24
C ASP A 12 -14.70 19.68 13.44
N ASP A 13 -13.53 19.21 13.88
CA ASP A 13 -12.29 19.37 13.10
C ASP A 13 -12.39 18.74 11.70
N VAL A 14 -13.01 17.56 11.61
CA VAL A 14 -13.22 16.86 10.33
C VAL A 14 -14.24 17.60 9.46
N LEU A 15 -15.31 18.13 10.04
CA LEU A 15 -16.32 18.91 9.31
C LEU A 15 -15.76 20.24 8.79
N GLU A 16 -14.91 20.91 9.57
CA GLU A 16 -14.16 22.08 9.10
C GLU A 16 -13.18 21.72 7.98
N ALA A 17 -12.47 20.60 8.12
CA ALA A 17 -11.60 20.09 7.08
C ALA A 17 -12.36 19.79 5.77
N GLN A 18 -13.56 19.22 5.85
CA GLN A 18 -14.42 18.96 4.69
C GLN A 18 -14.73 20.26 3.94
N LYS A 19 -15.09 21.33 4.66
CA LYS A 19 -15.35 22.66 4.06
C LYS A 19 -14.10 23.24 3.39
N LEU A 20 -12.93 23.13 4.02
CA LEU A 20 -11.67 23.62 3.44
C LEU A 20 -11.27 22.88 2.15
N LEU A 21 -11.68 21.63 2.02
CA LEU A 21 -11.31 20.78 0.88
C LEU A 21 -12.25 20.93 -0.33
N GLU A 22 -13.37 21.65 -0.18
CA GLU A 22 -14.34 21.86 -1.24
C GLU A 22 -13.71 22.58 -2.45
N GLY A 23 -13.88 22.01 -3.65
CA GLY A 23 -13.27 22.50 -4.89
C GLY A 23 -11.77 22.24 -5.04
N ILE A 24 -11.12 21.68 -4.00
CA ILE A 24 -9.69 21.37 -4.01
C ILE A 24 -9.43 19.90 -4.32
N ILE A 25 -10.22 19.01 -3.73
CA ILE A 25 -10.10 17.57 -3.93
C ILE A 25 -11.25 17.04 -4.78
N THR A 26 -11.07 15.85 -5.34
CA THR A 26 -12.15 15.10 -5.97
C THR A 26 -12.90 14.31 -4.92
N ARG A 27 -14.23 14.34 -4.94
CA ARG A 27 -15.03 13.33 -4.22
C ARG A 27 -14.87 12.01 -4.96
N THR A 28 -14.03 11.12 -4.43
CA THR A 28 -13.63 9.90 -5.15
C THR A 28 -14.79 8.91 -5.28
N PRO A 29 -14.85 8.13 -6.36
CA PRO A 29 -15.92 7.17 -6.57
C PRO A 29 -15.86 6.04 -5.54
N VAL A 30 -17.02 5.42 -5.33
CA VAL A 30 -17.16 4.16 -4.60
C VAL A 30 -17.59 3.09 -5.59
N GLU A 31 -16.74 2.10 -5.81
CA GLU A 31 -16.98 1.01 -6.79
C GLU A 31 -17.41 -0.26 -6.06
N SER A 32 -18.48 -0.91 -6.52
CA SER A 32 -18.90 -2.22 -5.97
C SER A 32 -18.03 -3.35 -6.52
N SER A 33 -17.65 -4.31 -5.69
CA SER A 33 -16.94 -5.52 -6.09
C SER A 33 -17.77 -6.77 -5.85
N ARG A 34 -18.49 -7.20 -6.89
CA ARG A 34 -19.25 -8.46 -6.83
C ARG A 34 -18.35 -9.67 -6.63
N ALA A 35 -17.18 -9.69 -7.27
CA ALA A 35 -16.24 -10.79 -7.17
C ALA A 35 -15.73 -10.99 -5.74
N LEU A 36 -15.37 -9.90 -5.04
CA LEU A 36 -14.92 -9.99 -3.66
C LEU A 36 -16.10 -10.26 -2.72
N GLY A 37 -17.26 -9.66 -2.99
CA GLY A 37 -18.48 -9.92 -2.24
C GLY A 37 -18.91 -11.39 -2.26
N SER A 38 -18.85 -12.05 -3.42
CA SER A 38 -19.08 -13.49 -3.55
C SER A 38 -18.08 -14.33 -2.74
N MET A 39 -16.83 -13.88 -2.59
CA MET A 39 -15.81 -14.60 -1.82
C MET A 39 -16.05 -14.51 -0.30
N VAL A 40 -16.50 -13.36 0.18
CA VAL A 40 -16.64 -13.09 1.62
C VAL A 40 -18.08 -13.22 2.14
N GLY A 41 -19.05 -13.45 1.25
CA GLY A 41 -20.46 -13.61 1.61
C GLY A 41 -21.14 -12.31 2.04
N GLY A 42 -20.74 -11.16 1.46
CA GLY A 42 -21.28 -9.84 1.81
C GLY A 42 -21.11 -8.81 0.69
N GLU A 43 -21.66 -7.61 0.85
CA GLU A 43 -21.42 -6.50 -0.10
C GLU A 43 -20.04 -5.90 0.15
N VAL A 44 -19.25 -5.70 -0.91
CA VAL A 44 -17.93 -5.06 -0.80
C VAL A 44 -17.84 -3.88 -1.75
N PHE A 45 -17.40 -2.76 -1.21
CA PHE A 45 -17.23 -1.49 -1.90
C PHE A 45 -15.79 -1.01 -1.78
N PHE A 46 -15.29 -0.35 -2.82
CA PHE A 46 -13.96 0.25 -2.87
C PHE A 46 -14.07 1.76 -2.87
N LYS A 47 -13.54 2.41 -1.83
CA LYS A 47 -13.36 3.87 -1.81
C LYS A 47 -12.05 4.22 -2.52
N CYS A 48 -12.17 4.73 -3.74
CA CYS A 48 -11.06 4.82 -4.71
C CYS A 48 -10.17 6.06 -4.53
N GLU A 49 -9.48 6.17 -3.38
CA GLU A 49 -8.51 7.25 -3.15
C GLU A 49 -7.26 7.17 -4.04
N ASN A 50 -7.02 6.04 -4.71
CA ASN A 50 -6.05 5.91 -5.80
C ASN A 50 -6.36 6.82 -7.01
N LEU A 51 -7.61 7.26 -7.16
CA LEU A 51 -8.05 8.20 -8.19
C LEU A 51 -8.09 9.66 -7.72
N GLN A 52 -7.64 9.95 -6.50
CA GLN A 52 -7.53 11.30 -5.99
C GLN A 52 -6.41 12.08 -6.72
N ARG A 53 -6.43 13.42 -6.61
CA ARG A 53 -5.29 14.26 -7.04
C ARG A 53 -3.98 13.76 -6.42
N ALA A 54 -2.90 13.77 -7.20
CA ALA A 54 -1.62 13.15 -6.84
C ALA A 54 -1.70 11.63 -6.55
N GLY A 55 -2.75 10.94 -7.00
CA GLY A 55 -2.87 9.48 -6.99
C GLY A 55 -3.03 8.85 -5.60
N SER A 56 -3.37 9.63 -4.56
CA SER A 56 -3.60 9.10 -3.21
C SER A 56 -4.37 10.08 -2.32
N PHE A 57 -4.82 9.59 -1.17
CA PHE A 57 -5.51 10.37 -0.15
C PHE A 57 -4.70 11.54 0.45
N LYS A 58 -3.36 11.52 0.35
CA LYS A 58 -2.45 12.41 1.12
C LYS A 58 -2.69 13.90 0.91
N VAL A 59 -3.24 14.31 -0.24
CA VAL A 59 -3.56 15.71 -0.53
C VAL A 59 -4.55 16.29 0.48
N ARG A 60 -5.46 15.48 1.06
CA ARG A 60 -6.50 15.95 1.98
C ARG A 60 -5.89 16.57 3.24
N GLY A 61 -5.17 15.77 4.02
CA GLY A 61 -4.51 16.29 5.23
C GLY A 61 -3.39 17.29 4.96
N ALA A 62 -2.64 17.14 3.85
CA ALA A 62 -1.62 18.11 3.48
C ALA A 62 -2.23 19.50 3.22
N TYR A 63 -3.32 19.55 2.46
CA TYR A 63 -4.01 20.80 2.17
C TYR A 63 -4.60 21.44 3.43
N VAL A 64 -5.30 20.68 4.28
CA VAL A 64 -5.88 21.23 5.53
C VAL A 64 -4.81 21.85 6.42
N ARG A 65 -3.68 21.15 6.62
CA ARG A 65 -2.55 21.69 7.39
C ARG A 65 -2.01 22.99 6.80
N MET A 66 -1.85 23.04 5.49
CA MET A 66 -1.26 24.19 4.80
C MET A 66 -2.23 25.37 4.66
N ALA A 67 -3.52 25.10 4.53
CA ALA A 67 -4.56 26.12 4.44
C ALA A 67 -4.70 26.91 5.75
N ARG A 68 -4.54 26.21 6.89
CA ARG A 68 -4.59 26.78 8.25
C ARG A 68 -3.33 27.54 8.67
N LEU A 69 -2.27 27.56 7.86
CA LEU A 69 -1.07 28.36 8.15
C LEU A 69 -1.37 29.87 8.13
N SER A 70 -0.70 30.60 9.01
CA SER A 70 -0.75 32.06 9.03
C SER A 70 -0.16 32.66 7.75
N PRO A 71 -0.50 33.91 7.39
CA PRO A 71 0.14 34.60 6.26
C PRO A 71 1.67 34.63 6.35
N GLU A 72 2.23 34.79 7.56
CA GLU A 72 3.66 34.80 7.84
C GLU A 72 4.29 33.43 7.62
N GLU A 73 3.61 32.35 8.08
CA GLU A 73 4.03 30.97 7.84
C GLU A 73 4.01 30.63 6.34
N LYS A 74 2.94 31.00 5.64
CA LYS A 74 2.81 30.81 4.18
C LYS A 74 3.92 31.52 3.40
N LYS A 75 4.31 32.73 3.83
CA LYS A 75 5.44 33.47 3.24
C LYS A 75 6.79 32.78 3.45
N ARG A 76 7.01 32.16 4.62
CA ARG A 76 8.24 31.38 4.87
C ARG A 76 8.28 30.11 4.02
N GLY A 77 7.13 29.53 3.71
CA GLY A 77 7.00 28.32 2.93
C GLY A 77 7.00 27.06 3.80
N VAL A 78 6.87 25.92 3.14
CA VAL A 78 6.75 24.61 3.78
C VAL A 78 7.88 23.68 3.39
N VAL A 79 8.19 22.75 4.28
CA VAL A 79 9.13 21.66 4.06
C VAL A 79 8.51 20.33 4.45
N ALA A 80 8.80 19.28 3.68
CA ALA A 80 8.42 17.91 4.03
C ALA A 80 9.49 16.92 3.57
N ALA A 81 9.45 15.70 4.10
CA ALA A 81 10.25 14.58 3.63
C ALA A 81 9.35 13.38 3.29
N SER A 82 9.52 12.82 2.09
CA SER A 82 8.86 11.60 1.68
C SER A 82 9.40 11.13 0.33
N ALA A 83 9.56 9.82 0.16
CA ALA A 83 9.86 9.22 -1.13
C ALA A 83 8.63 9.01 -2.04
N GLY A 84 7.42 9.45 -1.64
CA GLY A 84 6.19 9.11 -2.38
C GLY A 84 4.97 9.98 -2.10
N ASN A 85 3.87 9.37 -1.68
CA ASN A 85 2.53 10.00 -1.70
C ASN A 85 2.43 11.30 -0.91
N HIS A 86 3.12 11.39 0.22
CA HIS A 86 3.11 12.62 1.02
C HIS A 86 3.83 13.78 0.32
N ALA A 87 4.95 13.51 -0.36
CA ALA A 87 5.65 14.52 -1.17
C ALA A 87 4.75 15.12 -2.25
N GLN A 88 4.04 14.26 -2.98
CA GLN A 88 3.11 14.72 -4.02
C GLN A 88 1.89 15.44 -3.43
N GLY A 89 1.33 14.96 -2.31
CA GLY A 89 0.23 15.61 -1.62
C GLY A 89 0.58 17.03 -1.15
N VAL A 90 1.77 17.20 -0.54
CA VAL A 90 2.30 18.52 -0.14
C VAL A 90 2.55 19.40 -1.36
N ALA A 91 3.15 18.86 -2.43
CA ALA A 91 3.43 19.64 -3.64
C ALA A 91 2.15 20.16 -4.32
N VAL A 92 1.11 19.32 -4.45
CA VAL A 92 -0.20 19.74 -4.99
C VAL A 92 -0.86 20.78 -4.10
N ALA A 93 -0.87 20.57 -2.78
CA ALA A 93 -1.42 21.52 -1.82
C ALA A 93 -0.70 22.88 -1.89
N ALA A 94 0.64 22.86 -1.90
CA ALA A 94 1.50 24.04 -2.02
C ALA A 94 1.18 24.86 -3.27
N LYS A 95 1.12 24.20 -4.43
CA LYS A 95 0.78 24.85 -5.70
C LYS A 95 -0.60 25.48 -5.66
N SER A 96 -1.59 24.80 -5.10
CA SER A 96 -2.96 25.34 -5.01
C SER A 96 -3.09 26.54 -4.07
N LEU A 97 -2.24 26.62 -3.04
CA LEU A 97 -2.25 27.70 -2.05
C LEU A 97 -1.24 28.82 -2.37
N GLY A 98 -0.46 28.69 -3.44
CA GLY A 98 0.61 29.64 -3.78
C GLY A 98 1.77 29.65 -2.77
N ILE A 99 2.00 28.53 -2.07
CA ILE A 99 3.04 28.39 -1.05
C ILE A 99 4.27 27.73 -1.68
N LYS A 100 5.47 28.22 -1.35
CA LYS A 100 6.72 27.55 -1.74
C LYS A 100 6.87 26.25 -0.94
N ALA A 101 7.09 25.14 -1.63
CA ALA A 101 7.35 23.84 -1.00
C ALA A 101 8.73 23.31 -1.36
N ARG A 102 9.48 22.92 -0.32
CA ARG A 102 10.72 22.17 -0.43
C ARG A 102 10.50 20.74 0.06
N ILE A 103 10.88 19.75 -0.74
CA ILE A 103 10.66 18.34 -0.45
C ILE A 103 12.00 17.62 -0.45
N TYR A 104 12.30 16.98 0.67
CA TYR A 104 13.45 16.09 0.81
C TYR A 104 13.06 14.66 0.42
N MET A 105 13.83 14.06 -0.49
CA MET A 105 13.66 12.67 -0.93
C MET A 105 15.02 11.95 -0.86
N PRO A 106 15.05 10.63 -0.60
CA PRO A 106 16.30 9.87 -0.63
C PRO A 106 16.89 9.82 -2.04
N LEU A 107 18.21 9.66 -2.14
CA LEU A 107 18.94 9.57 -3.42
C LEU A 107 18.41 8.45 -4.34
N GLY A 108 17.95 7.33 -3.75
CA GLY A 108 17.41 6.17 -4.47
C GLY A 108 15.91 6.24 -4.79
N VAL A 109 15.27 7.40 -4.69
CA VAL A 109 13.84 7.53 -4.97
C VAL A 109 13.51 7.15 -6.43
N ALA A 110 12.39 6.44 -6.60
CA ALA A 110 11.90 6.06 -7.93
C ALA A 110 11.69 7.29 -8.83
N LEU A 111 12.20 7.23 -10.06
CA LEU A 111 12.14 8.33 -11.03
C LEU A 111 10.72 8.87 -11.25
N PRO A 112 9.66 8.03 -11.37
CA PRO A 112 8.30 8.55 -11.51
C PRO A 112 7.85 9.43 -10.33
N LYS A 113 8.21 9.05 -9.10
CA LYS A 113 7.84 9.80 -7.87
C LYS A 113 8.59 11.13 -7.79
N LEU A 114 9.87 11.14 -8.19
CA LEU A 114 10.67 12.35 -8.30
C LEU A 114 10.11 13.31 -9.36
N ALA A 115 9.81 12.79 -10.55
CA ALA A 115 9.28 13.57 -11.66
C ALA A 115 7.90 14.17 -11.34
N ALA A 116 7.00 13.39 -10.74
CA ALA A 116 5.68 13.85 -10.31
C ALA A 116 5.77 14.97 -9.25
N THR A 117 6.63 14.82 -8.25
CA THR A 117 6.82 15.85 -7.22
C THR A 117 7.32 17.16 -7.81
N ARG A 118 8.28 17.10 -8.75
CA ARG A 118 8.79 18.29 -9.47
C ARG A 118 7.75 18.92 -10.39
N SER A 119 6.95 18.13 -11.11
CA SER A 119 5.92 18.65 -12.03
C SER A 119 4.78 19.39 -11.30
N HIS A 120 4.57 19.05 -10.03
CA HIS A 120 3.70 19.81 -9.13
C HIS A 120 4.30 21.12 -8.62
N GLY A 121 5.53 21.46 -8.98
CA GLY A 121 6.15 22.77 -8.69
C GLY A 121 6.90 22.86 -7.37
N ALA A 122 7.16 21.73 -6.71
CA ALA A 122 7.98 21.69 -5.50
C ALA A 122 9.48 21.69 -5.84
N GLU A 123 10.27 22.37 -5.00
CA GLU A 123 11.72 22.24 -4.99
C GLU A 123 12.10 20.90 -4.37
N VAL A 124 12.71 20.00 -5.13
CA VAL A 124 13.10 18.68 -4.61
C VAL A 124 14.59 18.63 -4.33
N ILE A 125 14.94 18.31 -3.09
CA ILE A 125 16.31 18.10 -2.61
C ILE A 125 16.52 16.59 -2.38
N LEU A 126 17.50 16.02 -3.05
CA LEU A 126 17.89 14.63 -2.81
C LEU A 126 18.90 14.59 -1.65
N HIS A 127 18.56 13.88 -0.57
CA HIS A 127 19.40 13.78 0.62
C HIS A 127 19.24 12.42 1.29
N GLY A 128 20.35 11.83 1.70
CA GLY A 128 20.40 10.56 2.41
C GLY A 128 20.10 9.34 1.54
N HIS A 129 20.30 8.17 2.14
CA HIS A 129 20.09 6.86 1.51
C HIS A 129 18.70 6.26 1.79
N ASN A 130 18.01 6.75 2.81
CA ASN A 130 16.69 6.29 3.24
C ASN A 130 15.79 7.48 3.63
N VAL A 131 14.51 7.18 3.89
CA VAL A 131 13.50 8.20 4.24
C VAL A 131 13.78 8.85 5.59
N ASP A 132 14.36 8.12 6.54
CA ASP A 132 14.65 8.63 7.89
C ASP A 132 15.74 9.71 7.85
N GLU A 133 16.79 9.53 7.05
CA GLU A 133 17.82 10.55 6.81
C GLU A 133 17.25 11.79 6.12
N ALA A 134 16.41 11.61 5.09
CA ALA A 134 15.73 12.71 4.42
C ALA A 134 14.78 13.47 5.38
N LEU A 135 14.13 12.77 6.30
CA LEU A 135 13.27 13.33 7.33
C LEU A 135 14.05 14.15 8.36
N ALA A 136 15.18 13.61 8.85
CA ALA A 136 16.06 14.31 9.77
C ALA A 136 16.57 15.63 9.17
N GLU A 137 16.97 15.60 7.90
CA GLU A 137 17.43 16.79 7.19
C GLU A 137 16.31 17.81 6.94
N ALA A 138 15.11 17.37 6.57
CA ALA A 138 13.95 18.25 6.44
C ALA A 138 13.61 18.95 7.75
N GLN A 139 13.70 18.24 8.87
CA GLN A 139 13.45 18.82 10.20
C GLN A 139 14.55 19.79 10.61
N ARG A 140 15.82 19.47 10.34
CA ARG A 140 16.95 20.38 10.56
C ARG A 140 16.75 21.69 9.77
N TYR A 141 16.43 21.58 8.48
CA TYR A 141 16.15 22.74 7.63
C TYR A 141 14.96 23.57 8.13
N ALA A 142 13.87 22.91 8.56
CA ALA A 142 12.71 23.57 9.15
C ALA A 142 13.12 24.44 10.35
N ASN A 143 13.92 23.88 11.26
CA ASN A 143 14.37 24.55 12.48
C ASN A 143 15.29 25.76 12.17
N GLU A 144 16.17 25.64 11.18
CA GLU A 144 17.12 26.72 10.81
C GLU A 144 16.47 27.84 9.99
N SER A 145 15.57 27.51 9.06
CA SER A 145 14.97 28.48 8.14
C SER A 145 13.65 29.07 8.64
N GLY A 146 13.05 28.47 9.67
CA GLY A 146 11.70 28.80 10.12
C GLY A 146 10.59 28.37 9.15
N THR A 147 10.91 27.53 8.15
CA THR A 147 9.91 26.92 7.28
C THR A 147 9.04 25.93 8.06
N VAL A 148 7.77 25.84 7.69
CA VAL A 148 6.85 24.96 8.42
C VAL A 148 7.02 23.52 7.94
N PHE A 149 7.38 22.63 8.85
CA PHE A 149 7.42 21.19 8.57
C PHE A 149 5.99 20.61 8.49
N VAL A 150 5.66 19.97 7.37
CA VAL A 150 4.36 19.32 7.16
C VAL A 150 4.50 17.82 7.42
N HIS A 151 4.09 17.38 8.62
CA HIS A 151 4.19 15.98 9.01
C HIS A 151 3.27 15.07 8.16
N PRO A 152 3.70 13.86 7.78
CA PRO A 152 2.89 12.94 6.98
C PRO A 152 1.65 12.32 7.66
N PHE A 153 1.48 12.45 8.98
CA PHE A 153 0.40 11.80 9.73
C PHE A 153 0.23 12.28 11.17
N ASP A 154 1.31 12.64 11.88
CA ASP A 154 1.29 12.98 13.32
C ASP A 154 0.97 14.46 13.55
N ASN A 155 -0.21 14.89 13.07
CA ASN A 155 -0.66 16.27 13.15
C ASN A 155 -2.19 16.35 13.09
N VAL A 156 -2.79 17.20 13.93
CA VAL A 156 -4.25 17.38 14.08
C VAL A 156 -4.92 17.71 12.74
N ASP A 157 -4.41 18.71 12.01
CA ASP A 157 -4.95 19.13 10.72
C ASP A 157 -4.87 18.01 9.67
N VAL A 158 -3.77 17.26 9.69
CA VAL A 158 -3.55 16.14 8.77
C VAL A 158 -4.55 15.04 9.04
N VAL A 159 -4.73 14.63 10.29
CA VAL A 159 -5.68 13.60 10.71
C VAL A 159 -7.12 14.03 10.40
N ALA A 160 -7.50 15.27 10.74
CA ALA A 160 -8.81 15.83 10.42
C ALA A 160 -9.11 15.80 8.91
N GLY A 161 -8.13 16.20 8.09
CA GLY A 161 -8.25 16.11 6.63
C GLY A 161 -8.47 14.69 6.12
N GLN A 162 -7.78 13.69 6.68
CA GLN A 162 -8.01 12.30 6.27
C GLN A 162 -9.39 11.78 6.69
N GLY A 163 -9.92 12.27 7.82
CA GLY A 163 -11.24 11.87 8.32
C GLY A 163 -12.40 12.19 7.39
N THR A 164 -12.22 13.15 6.47
CA THR A 164 -13.22 13.47 5.45
C THR A 164 -13.58 12.29 4.55
N ILE A 165 -12.68 11.31 4.40
CA ILE A 165 -12.97 10.07 3.68
C ILE A 165 -14.06 9.26 4.39
N GLY A 166 -14.05 9.23 5.73
CA GLY A 166 -15.07 8.56 6.54
C GLY A 166 -16.45 9.17 6.32
N LEU A 167 -16.55 10.50 6.27
CA LEU A 167 -17.80 11.20 5.95
C LEU A 167 -18.30 10.83 4.56
N GLU A 168 -17.43 10.85 3.55
CA GLU A 168 -17.79 10.46 2.18
C GLU A 168 -18.27 9.00 2.10
N ILE A 169 -17.64 8.06 2.82
CA ILE A 169 -18.07 6.66 2.86
C ILE A 169 -19.48 6.54 3.45
N LEU A 170 -19.77 7.22 4.56
CA LEU A 170 -21.10 7.16 5.20
C LEU A 170 -22.20 7.74 4.31
N GLU A 171 -21.88 8.74 3.49
CA GLU A 171 -22.82 9.29 2.50
C GLU A 171 -23.00 8.37 1.28
N GLN A 172 -21.92 7.74 0.81
CA GLN A 172 -21.92 6.93 -0.42
C GLN A 172 -22.33 5.46 -0.18
N VAL A 173 -22.15 4.94 1.04
CA VAL A 173 -22.54 3.60 1.47
C VAL A 173 -23.24 3.69 2.83
N PRO A 174 -24.50 4.16 2.88
CA PRO A 174 -25.19 4.44 4.15
C PRO A 174 -25.38 3.20 5.03
N ASN A 175 -25.39 1.99 4.46
CA ASN A 175 -25.53 0.72 5.17
C ASN A 175 -24.19 0.06 5.52
N VAL A 176 -23.06 0.77 5.47
CA VAL A 176 -21.75 0.18 5.81
C VAL A 176 -21.70 -0.33 7.26
N ASP A 177 -21.16 -1.54 7.44
CA ASP A 177 -20.96 -2.21 8.71
C ASP A 177 -19.47 -2.28 9.10
N THR A 178 -18.58 -2.38 8.11
CA THR A 178 -17.13 -2.50 8.32
C THR A 178 -16.35 -1.62 7.35
N ILE A 179 -15.32 -0.91 7.84
CA ILE A 179 -14.40 -0.13 7.02
C ILE A 179 -12.96 -0.63 7.22
N LEU A 180 -12.30 -0.97 6.11
CA LEU A 180 -10.92 -1.48 6.09
C LEU A 180 -9.98 -0.50 5.40
N MET A 181 -8.79 -0.30 5.95
CA MET A 181 -7.76 0.54 5.33
C MET A 181 -6.34 0.20 5.79
N GLY A 182 -5.35 0.64 5.01
CA GLY A 182 -3.94 0.48 5.37
C GLY A 182 -3.47 1.39 6.49
N VAL A 183 -2.55 0.89 7.31
CA VAL A 183 -1.99 1.62 8.45
C VAL A 183 -0.47 1.71 8.35
N GLY A 184 0.02 2.91 8.04
CA GLY A 184 1.44 3.28 8.22
C GLY A 184 1.64 3.91 9.58
N GLY A 185 1.79 5.24 9.63
CA GLY A 185 1.85 6.00 10.88
C GLY A 185 0.48 6.29 11.53
N GLY A 186 -0.62 5.80 10.95
CA GLY A 186 -1.97 5.84 11.55
C GLY A 186 -2.88 7.02 11.21
N GLY A 187 -2.38 8.10 10.59
CA GLY A 187 -3.18 9.31 10.41
C GLY A 187 -4.47 9.12 9.59
N LEU A 188 -4.47 8.22 8.60
CA LEU A 188 -5.68 7.85 7.86
C LEU A 188 -6.70 7.15 8.76
N LEU A 189 -6.25 6.08 9.43
CA LEU A 189 -7.09 5.27 10.32
C LEU A 189 -7.67 6.09 11.46
N ALA A 190 -6.85 6.90 12.13
CA ALA A 190 -7.29 7.79 13.20
C ALA A 190 -8.36 8.78 12.72
N GLY A 191 -8.13 9.44 11.58
CA GLY A 191 -9.06 10.43 11.05
C GLY A 191 -10.41 9.82 10.66
N VAL A 192 -10.38 8.70 9.93
CA VAL A 192 -11.60 7.98 9.55
C VAL A 192 -12.32 7.45 10.79
N ALA A 193 -11.59 6.96 11.80
CA ALA A 193 -12.17 6.49 13.04
C ALA A 193 -12.94 7.57 13.80
N VAL A 194 -12.35 8.77 13.95
CA VAL A 194 -13.03 9.91 14.58
C VAL A 194 -14.34 10.24 13.86
N ALA A 195 -14.30 10.40 12.53
CA ALA A 195 -15.47 10.78 11.75
C ALA A 195 -16.57 9.71 11.83
N VAL A 196 -16.20 8.45 11.63
CA VAL A 196 -17.14 7.34 11.52
C VAL A 196 -17.74 6.99 12.87
N LYS A 197 -16.94 6.85 13.93
CA LYS A 197 -17.47 6.51 15.27
C LYS A 197 -18.37 7.61 15.81
N ALA A 198 -18.04 8.89 15.58
CA ALA A 198 -18.90 9.99 15.98
C ALA A 198 -20.26 9.97 15.26
N ARG A 199 -20.26 9.82 13.93
CA ARG A 199 -21.51 9.72 13.15
C ARG A 199 -22.30 8.45 13.42
N ALA A 200 -21.64 7.31 13.58
CA ALA A 200 -22.29 6.05 13.90
C ALA A 200 -23.06 6.15 15.23
N ARG A 201 -22.47 6.82 16.23
CA ARG A 201 -23.13 7.09 17.51
C ARG A 201 -24.37 7.98 17.36
N GLU A 202 -24.30 9.06 16.59
CA GLU A 202 -25.47 9.92 16.30
C GLU A 202 -26.61 9.12 15.66
N LEU A 203 -26.27 8.13 14.84
CA LEU A 203 -27.20 7.24 14.16
C LEU A 203 -27.66 6.05 15.03
N GLY A 204 -27.10 5.86 16.24
CA GLY A 204 -27.38 4.70 17.09
C GLY A 204 -26.93 3.37 16.47
N ARG A 205 -25.85 3.38 15.68
CA ARG A 205 -25.30 2.20 14.99
C ARG A 205 -23.87 1.94 15.41
N GLU A 206 -23.47 0.68 15.34
CA GLU A 206 -22.07 0.29 15.43
C GLU A 206 -21.50 0.05 14.03
N ILE A 207 -20.34 0.64 13.76
CA ILE A 207 -19.59 0.44 12.51
C ILE A 207 -18.17 0.06 12.93
N ARG A 208 -17.69 -1.08 12.44
CA ARG A 208 -16.34 -1.57 12.71
C ARG A 208 -15.32 -0.90 11.81
N ILE A 209 -14.17 -0.60 12.37
CA ILE A 209 -13.06 0.06 11.71
C ILE A 209 -11.82 -0.77 12.00
N ILE A 210 -11.24 -1.32 10.96
CA ILE A 210 -10.13 -2.25 11.07
C ILE A 210 -8.95 -1.75 10.25
N GLY A 211 -7.81 -1.62 10.91
CA GLY A 211 -6.53 -1.33 10.28
C GLY A 211 -5.91 -2.59 9.68
N VAL A 212 -5.20 -2.44 8.56
CA VAL A 212 -4.41 -3.54 7.99
C VAL A 212 -2.95 -3.11 7.78
N GLN A 213 -2.01 -3.92 8.24
CA GLN A 213 -0.58 -3.73 8.02
C GLN A 213 0.05 -4.88 7.21
N ALA A 214 1.13 -4.61 6.50
CA ALA A 214 2.02 -5.68 6.04
C ALA A 214 2.75 -6.26 7.25
N GLU A 215 2.84 -7.60 7.35
CA GLU A 215 3.46 -8.30 8.48
C GLU A 215 4.86 -7.76 8.83
N ASN A 216 5.69 -7.53 7.81
CA ASN A 216 7.05 -7.03 7.97
C ASN A 216 7.17 -5.51 8.21
N ALA A 217 6.04 -4.83 8.40
CA ALA A 217 5.92 -3.42 8.77
C ALA A 217 4.83 -3.19 9.85
N ALA A 218 4.48 -4.24 10.60
CA ALA A 218 3.34 -4.21 11.53
C ALA A 218 3.70 -3.65 12.92
N ALA A 219 3.83 -2.32 13.03
CA ALA A 219 4.18 -1.67 14.29
C ALA A 219 2.98 -1.46 15.27
N TYR A 220 1.74 -1.50 14.78
CA TYR A 220 0.55 -1.25 15.61
C TYR A 220 0.18 -2.41 16.53
N PRO A 221 0.12 -3.68 16.07
CA PRO A 221 -0.22 -4.80 16.96
C PRO A 221 0.62 -4.88 18.25
N PRO A 222 1.97 -4.83 18.20
CA PRO A 222 2.76 -4.83 19.44
C PRO A 222 2.58 -3.55 20.25
N SER A 223 2.32 -2.40 19.62
CA SER A 223 2.10 -1.13 20.33
C SER A 223 0.77 -1.11 21.09
N LEU A 224 -0.30 -1.63 20.49
CA LEU A 224 -1.62 -1.74 21.11
C LEU A 224 -1.58 -2.73 22.27
N ALA A 225 -0.93 -3.89 22.09
CA ALA A 225 -0.78 -4.88 23.15
C ALA A 225 0.01 -4.37 24.35
N ALA A 226 0.99 -3.48 24.12
CA ALA A 226 1.83 -2.90 25.18
C ALA A 226 1.27 -1.60 25.77
N ASP A 227 0.15 -1.08 25.24
CA ASP A 227 -0.36 0.27 25.53
C ASP A 227 0.74 1.36 25.43
N ALA A 228 1.65 1.21 24.47
CA ALA A 228 2.82 2.07 24.31
C ALA A 228 3.34 2.05 22.87
N LEU A 229 4.02 3.12 22.44
CA LEU A 229 4.65 3.16 21.12
C LEU A 229 5.85 2.20 21.07
N VAL A 230 5.69 1.06 20.39
CA VAL A 230 6.75 0.06 20.21
C VAL A 230 7.33 0.19 18.81
N PRO A 231 8.57 0.69 18.64
CA PRO A 231 9.22 0.77 17.34
C PRO A 231 9.72 -0.62 16.90
N LEU A 232 9.59 -0.89 15.60
CA LEU A 232 10.17 -2.05 14.94
C LEU A 232 11.68 -1.88 14.76
N LYS A 233 12.42 -2.99 14.86
CA LYS A 233 13.87 -2.99 14.61
C LYS A 233 14.22 -2.84 13.13
N LYS A 234 13.36 -3.36 12.24
CA LYS A 234 13.52 -3.34 10.79
C LYS A 234 12.15 -3.33 10.14
N VAL A 235 12.06 -2.64 9.01
CA VAL A 235 10.87 -2.60 8.15
C VAL A 235 11.26 -3.06 6.76
N SER A 236 10.49 -3.97 6.17
CA SER A 236 10.73 -4.42 4.79
C SER A 236 9.45 -4.95 4.15
N THR A 237 8.85 -4.17 3.26
CA THR A 237 7.61 -4.54 2.57
C THR A 237 7.55 -3.88 1.21
N MET A 238 6.86 -4.49 0.24
CA MET A 238 6.49 -3.82 -1.01
C MET A 238 5.51 -2.66 -0.80
N ALA A 239 4.78 -2.66 0.32
CA ALA A 239 3.82 -1.61 0.67
C ALA A 239 4.50 -0.39 1.30
N ASP A 240 5.31 0.30 0.50
CA ASP A 240 6.12 1.45 0.90
C ASP A 240 5.30 2.58 1.56
N GLY A 241 4.05 2.80 1.12
CA GLY A 241 3.14 3.77 1.72
C GLY A 241 2.75 3.52 3.18
N ILE A 242 2.91 2.28 3.66
CA ILE A 242 2.68 1.88 5.06
C ILE A 242 3.94 1.31 5.74
N ALA A 243 5.11 1.42 5.12
CA ALA A 243 6.39 0.98 5.66
C ALA A 243 6.90 1.93 6.77
N VAL A 244 6.18 1.99 7.89
CA VAL A 244 6.46 2.89 9.01
C VAL A 244 6.83 2.08 10.25
N GLY A 245 8.06 2.25 10.73
CA GLY A 245 8.60 1.46 11.85
C GLY A 245 8.09 1.86 13.23
N ARG A 246 7.41 3.00 13.38
CA ARG A 246 6.88 3.47 14.66
C ARG A 246 5.54 4.20 14.45
N PRO A 247 4.49 3.87 15.21
CA PRO A 247 3.23 4.61 15.13
C PRO A 247 3.41 6.10 15.48
N GLY A 248 2.58 6.97 14.90
CA GLY A 248 2.49 8.36 15.33
C GLY A 248 1.86 8.48 16.71
N GLN A 249 2.30 9.45 17.51
CA GLN A 249 1.81 9.62 18.88
C GLN A 249 0.33 10.02 18.92
N LEU A 250 -0.06 10.98 18.10
CA LEU A 250 -1.43 11.47 17.98
C LEU A 250 -2.36 10.41 17.36
N PRO A 251 -2.00 9.75 16.24
CA PRO A 251 -2.82 8.64 15.73
C PRO A 251 -2.95 7.49 16.72
N PHE A 252 -1.90 7.12 17.45
CA PHE A 252 -1.97 6.02 18.42
C PHE A 252 -2.98 6.29 19.53
N SER A 253 -3.01 7.50 20.11
CA SER A 253 -3.96 7.83 21.17
C SER A 253 -5.41 7.77 20.71
N ILE A 254 -5.70 8.09 19.45
CA ILE A 254 -7.04 7.96 18.85
C ILE A 254 -7.36 6.50 18.54
N ILE A 255 -6.43 5.80 17.89
CA ILE A 255 -6.62 4.42 17.41
C ILE A 255 -6.88 3.47 18.59
N ARG A 256 -6.14 3.63 19.69
CA ARG A 256 -6.32 2.84 20.90
C ARG A 256 -7.76 2.87 21.43
N GLU A 257 -8.42 4.03 21.32
CA GLU A 257 -9.77 4.22 21.87
C GLU A 257 -10.89 3.85 20.89
N LEU A 258 -10.65 4.03 19.58
CA LEU A 258 -11.71 4.01 18.57
C LEU A 258 -11.66 2.85 17.58
N VAL A 259 -10.53 2.20 17.41
CA VAL A 259 -10.36 1.18 16.35
C VAL A 259 -10.64 -0.20 16.94
N ASP A 260 -11.41 -1.00 16.20
CA ASP A 260 -11.87 -2.30 16.66
C ASP A 260 -10.78 -3.37 16.57
N ASP A 261 -9.94 -3.32 15.52
CA ASP A 261 -8.80 -4.25 15.37
C ASP A 261 -7.72 -3.72 14.39
N VAL A 262 -6.53 -4.29 14.47
CA VAL A 262 -5.45 -4.13 13.47
C VAL A 262 -4.89 -5.49 13.07
N VAL A 263 -5.22 -5.94 11.87
CA VAL A 263 -4.77 -7.23 11.33
C VAL A 263 -3.56 -7.08 10.41
N THR A 264 -2.89 -8.21 10.11
CA THR A 264 -1.72 -8.24 9.23
C THR A 264 -1.92 -9.15 8.03
N VAL A 265 -1.25 -8.82 6.93
CA VAL A 265 -1.22 -9.61 5.69
C VAL A 265 0.21 -9.83 5.20
N SER A 266 0.45 -10.98 4.57
CA SER A 266 1.75 -11.33 4.01
C SER A 266 2.01 -10.62 2.68
N GLU A 267 3.28 -10.61 2.26
CA GLU A 267 3.68 -10.08 0.95
C GLU A 267 3.04 -10.84 -0.23
N ASP A 268 2.80 -12.14 -0.09
CA ASP A 268 2.14 -12.94 -1.12
C ASP A 268 0.64 -12.62 -1.21
N SER A 269 0.00 -12.37 -0.07
CA SER A 269 -1.39 -11.91 -0.02
C SER A 269 -1.56 -10.54 -0.65
N LEU A 270 -0.61 -9.63 -0.42
CA LEU A 270 -0.58 -8.32 -1.10
C LEU A 270 -0.42 -8.48 -2.63
N ALA A 271 0.49 -9.34 -3.09
CA ALA A 271 0.67 -9.60 -4.51
C ALA A 271 -0.61 -10.16 -5.16
N ARG A 272 -1.28 -11.12 -4.50
CA ARG A 272 -2.57 -11.66 -4.97
C ARG A 272 -3.67 -10.60 -5.02
N ALA A 273 -3.76 -9.73 -4.01
CA ALA A 273 -4.74 -8.65 -3.97
C ALA A 273 -4.53 -7.62 -5.08
N LEU A 274 -3.28 -7.29 -5.40
CA LEU A 274 -2.94 -6.38 -6.51
C LEU A 274 -3.35 -6.96 -7.87
N ILE A 275 -3.06 -8.25 -8.09
CA ILE A 275 -3.53 -8.95 -9.29
C ILE A 275 -5.05 -8.99 -9.36
N PHE A 276 -5.73 -9.27 -8.25
CA PHE A 276 -7.19 -9.25 -8.18
C PHE A 276 -7.76 -7.88 -8.56
N LEU A 277 -7.22 -6.79 -8.00
CA LEU A 277 -7.66 -5.43 -8.31
C LEU A 277 -7.44 -5.10 -9.79
N LEU A 278 -6.30 -5.48 -10.35
CA LEU A 278 -6.00 -5.28 -11.77
C LEU A 278 -6.96 -6.07 -12.68
N GLU A 279 -7.19 -7.34 -12.38
CA GLU A 279 -7.97 -8.25 -13.24
C GLU A 279 -9.48 -8.09 -13.08
N ARG A 280 -9.97 -7.89 -11.85
CA ARG A 280 -11.40 -7.89 -11.54
C ARG A 280 -11.97 -6.49 -11.37
N ALA A 281 -11.22 -5.58 -10.74
CA ALA A 281 -11.67 -4.19 -10.53
C ALA A 281 -11.21 -3.25 -11.65
N LYS A 282 -10.22 -3.64 -12.47
CA LYS A 282 -9.61 -2.81 -13.51
C LYS A 282 -9.00 -1.52 -12.96
N LEU A 283 -8.55 -1.57 -11.70
CA LEU A 283 -7.93 -0.45 -11.00
C LEU A 283 -6.44 -0.71 -10.83
N VAL A 284 -5.63 0.31 -11.13
CA VAL A 284 -4.22 0.34 -10.77
C VAL A 284 -4.13 0.90 -9.34
N VAL A 285 -3.63 0.07 -8.43
CA VAL A 285 -3.51 0.36 -7.00
C VAL A 285 -2.09 0.03 -6.56
N GLU A 286 -1.53 0.81 -5.65
CA GLU A 286 -0.22 0.50 -5.04
C GLU A 286 -0.38 -0.52 -3.90
N PRO A 287 0.69 -1.22 -3.47
CA PRO A 287 0.53 -2.30 -2.49
C PRO A 287 -0.08 -1.83 -1.16
N ALA A 288 0.26 -0.63 -0.68
CA ALA A 288 -0.35 -0.02 0.50
C ALA A 288 -1.86 0.20 0.39
N GLY A 289 -2.38 0.45 -0.83
CA GLY A 289 -3.81 0.60 -1.08
C GLY A 289 -4.56 -0.72 -1.22
N ALA A 290 -3.86 -1.84 -1.42
CA ALA A 290 -4.45 -3.15 -1.62
C ALA A 290 -4.58 -3.99 -0.34
N VAL A 291 -4.00 -3.55 0.79
CA VAL A 291 -3.93 -4.31 2.05
C VAL A 291 -5.30 -4.74 2.58
N GLY A 292 -6.32 -3.88 2.49
CA GLY A 292 -7.67 -4.22 2.94
C GLY A 292 -8.34 -5.30 2.08
N VAL A 293 -8.02 -5.32 0.77
CA VAL A 293 -8.46 -6.39 -0.14
C VAL A 293 -7.75 -7.70 0.20
N ALA A 294 -6.45 -7.65 0.48
CA ALA A 294 -5.69 -8.82 0.91
C ALA A 294 -6.27 -9.44 2.19
N ALA A 295 -6.62 -8.61 3.18
CA ALA A 295 -7.20 -9.08 4.44
C ALA A 295 -8.54 -9.81 4.24
N LEU A 296 -9.40 -9.29 3.35
CA LEU A 296 -10.66 -9.95 2.99
C LEU A 296 -10.43 -11.27 2.27
N MET A 297 -9.51 -11.31 1.30
CA MET A 297 -9.19 -12.53 0.54
C MET A 297 -8.59 -13.63 1.42
N ASP A 298 -7.87 -13.26 2.48
CA ASP A 298 -7.29 -14.19 3.45
C ASP A 298 -8.26 -14.63 4.55
N GLY A 299 -9.51 -14.13 4.54
CA GLY A 299 -10.50 -14.45 5.56
C GLY A 299 -10.13 -13.91 6.95
N LYS A 300 -9.32 -12.84 7.02
CA LYS A 300 -8.89 -12.22 8.29
C LYS A 300 -10.00 -11.40 8.97
N ILE A 301 -11.09 -11.14 8.26
CA ILE A 301 -12.19 -10.30 8.74
C ILE A 301 -13.42 -11.19 8.92
N GLU A 302 -13.75 -11.48 10.17
CA GLU A 302 -14.93 -12.28 10.50
C GLU A 302 -16.22 -11.46 10.36
N ASN A 303 -17.25 -12.07 9.78
CA ASN A 303 -18.58 -11.48 9.59
C ASN A 303 -18.52 -10.05 9.01
N PRO A 304 -17.90 -9.83 7.83
CA PRO A 304 -17.59 -8.49 7.34
C PRO A 304 -18.82 -7.59 7.11
N GLY A 305 -20.01 -8.18 6.89
CA GLY A 305 -21.22 -7.42 6.58
C GLY A 305 -21.04 -6.60 5.30
N THR A 306 -21.73 -5.47 5.18
CA THR A 306 -21.45 -4.50 4.12
C THR A 306 -20.14 -3.79 4.39
N THR A 307 -19.13 -4.02 3.56
CA THR A 307 -17.75 -3.58 3.78
C THR A 307 -17.30 -2.51 2.79
N ALA A 308 -16.69 -1.45 3.28
CA ALA A 308 -15.96 -0.48 2.47
C ALA A 308 -14.45 -0.64 2.67
N VAL A 309 -13.70 -0.83 1.59
CA VAL A 309 -12.22 -0.88 1.60
C VAL A 309 -11.66 0.39 0.98
N ILE A 310 -10.79 1.09 1.69
CA ILE A 310 -10.12 2.29 1.17
C ILE A 310 -8.91 1.87 0.33
N LEU A 311 -9.00 2.10 -0.98
CA LEU A 311 -7.86 1.95 -1.90
C LEU A 311 -7.00 3.21 -1.82
N SER A 312 -6.09 3.26 -0.84
CA SER A 312 -5.44 4.51 -0.40
C SER A 312 -4.61 5.23 -1.46
N GLY A 313 -4.06 4.52 -2.45
CA GLY A 313 -3.22 5.14 -3.49
C GLY A 313 -2.94 4.23 -4.68
N GLY A 314 -2.51 4.85 -5.78
CA GLY A 314 -2.22 4.19 -7.06
C GLY A 314 -0.80 4.46 -7.58
N ASN A 315 0.08 5.07 -6.78
CA ASN A 315 1.41 5.51 -7.18
C ASN A 315 2.45 4.39 -7.13
N ILE A 316 2.25 3.36 -7.94
CA ILE A 316 3.15 2.22 -8.07
C ILE A 316 4.21 2.44 -9.14
N ASP A 317 5.46 2.12 -8.81
CA ASP A 317 6.56 2.12 -9.78
C ASP A 317 6.36 0.99 -10.81
N PRO A 318 6.50 1.23 -12.13
CA PRO A 318 6.30 0.20 -13.14
C PRO A 318 7.20 -1.04 -12.99
N MET A 319 8.44 -0.88 -12.51
CA MET A 319 9.34 -2.02 -12.25
C MET A 319 8.89 -2.80 -11.02
N LEU A 320 8.33 -2.12 -10.00
CA LEU A 320 7.68 -2.82 -8.89
C LEU A 320 6.42 -3.55 -9.37
N MET A 321 5.61 -2.93 -10.24
CA MET A 321 4.42 -3.57 -10.82
C MET A 321 4.78 -4.85 -11.57
N LEU A 322 5.84 -4.86 -12.39
CA LEU A 322 6.30 -6.07 -13.07
C LEU A 322 6.64 -7.20 -12.09
N LYS A 323 7.40 -6.89 -11.03
CA LYS A 323 7.77 -7.87 -9.99
C LYS A 323 6.55 -8.40 -9.25
N VAL A 324 5.60 -7.52 -8.92
CA VAL A 324 4.35 -7.89 -8.26
C VAL A 324 3.50 -8.78 -9.15
N ILE A 325 3.38 -8.46 -10.45
CA ILE A 325 2.63 -9.28 -11.40
C ILE A 325 3.23 -10.68 -11.46
N GLN A 326 4.55 -10.78 -11.62
CA GLN A 326 5.24 -12.05 -11.64
C GLN A 326 5.02 -12.85 -10.35
N ARG A 327 5.22 -12.22 -9.18
CA ARG A 327 4.99 -12.86 -7.88
C ARG A 327 3.53 -13.28 -7.67
N GLY A 328 2.58 -12.45 -8.09
CA GLY A 328 1.15 -12.74 -7.98
C GLY A 328 0.69 -13.86 -8.93
N LEU A 329 1.28 -13.96 -10.13
CA LEU A 329 1.07 -15.09 -11.03
C LEU A 329 1.68 -16.38 -10.45
N SER A 330 2.88 -16.32 -9.87
CA SER A 330 3.48 -17.45 -9.13
C SER A 330 2.61 -17.92 -7.97
N ALA A 331 2.16 -16.99 -7.13
CA ALA A 331 1.31 -17.30 -5.98
C ALA A 331 -0.07 -17.88 -6.38
N ALA A 332 -0.53 -17.63 -7.60
CA ALA A 332 -1.76 -18.22 -8.16
C ALA A 332 -1.51 -19.53 -8.93
N GLY A 333 -0.28 -20.02 -8.98
CA GLY A 333 0.11 -21.20 -9.77
C GLY A 333 -0.05 -20.97 -11.28
N ARG A 334 0.00 -19.72 -11.75
CA ARG A 334 -0.09 -19.33 -13.17
C ARG A 334 1.26 -19.03 -13.81
N TYR A 335 2.30 -19.01 -13.00
CA TYR A 335 3.69 -18.87 -13.41
C TYR A 335 4.53 -19.74 -12.49
N MET A 336 5.59 -20.37 -12.98
CA MET A 336 6.60 -20.99 -12.12
C MET A 336 7.96 -20.97 -12.78
N THR A 337 9.01 -20.87 -11.96
CA THR A 337 10.39 -21.06 -12.42
C THR A 337 10.89 -22.40 -11.92
N VAL A 338 11.27 -23.28 -12.84
CA VAL A 338 11.78 -24.61 -12.53
C VAL A 338 13.25 -24.68 -12.90
N ARG A 339 14.08 -25.13 -11.96
CA ARG A 339 15.49 -25.44 -12.20
C ARG A 339 15.69 -26.94 -12.16
N MET A 340 16.42 -27.48 -13.12
CA MET A 340 16.80 -28.89 -13.16
C MET A 340 18.20 -29.07 -13.75
N MET A 341 18.84 -30.17 -13.40
CA MET A 341 20.09 -30.59 -14.05
C MET A 341 19.77 -31.26 -15.39
N LEU A 342 20.68 -31.10 -16.35
CA LEU A 342 20.57 -31.62 -17.70
C LEU A 342 21.85 -32.39 -18.04
N ASP A 343 21.70 -33.61 -18.55
CA ASP A 343 22.80 -34.31 -19.20
C ASP A 343 23.09 -33.62 -20.55
N ASP A 344 24.32 -33.08 -20.73
CA ASP A 344 24.76 -32.33 -21.92
C ASP A 344 24.94 -33.26 -23.14
N ARG A 345 23.81 -33.79 -23.64
CA ARG A 345 23.71 -34.64 -24.83
C ARG A 345 22.73 -34.03 -25.85
N PRO A 346 22.99 -34.17 -27.15
CA PRO A 346 22.04 -33.73 -28.17
C PRO A 346 20.64 -34.32 -27.95
N GLY A 347 19.63 -33.46 -27.94
CA GLY A 347 18.22 -33.85 -27.78
C GLY A 347 17.62 -33.65 -26.39
N SER A 348 18.42 -33.51 -25.32
CA SER A 348 17.89 -33.39 -23.94
C SER A 348 16.94 -32.19 -23.77
N LEU A 349 17.27 -31.04 -24.36
CA LEU A 349 16.40 -29.85 -24.38
C LEU A 349 15.12 -30.08 -25.18
N ALA A 350 15.19 -30.81 -26.30
CA ALA A 350 14.02 -31.12 -27.12
C ALA A 350 13.04 -32.03 -26.36
N THR A 351 13.55 -32.97 -25.56
CA THR A 351 12.73 -33.79 -24.67
C THR A 351 11.98 -32.95 -23.64
N ILE A 352 12.68 -32.03 -22.96
CA ILE A 352 12.05 -31.12 -21.98
C ILE A 352 10.96 -30.27 -22.64
N ALA A 353 11.28 -29.63 -23.78
CA ALA A 353 10.31 -28.81 -24.50
C ALA A 353 9.08 -29.61 -24.95
N ARG A 354 9.28 -30.85 -25.40
CA ARG A 354 8.18 -31.77 -25.75
C ARG A 354 7.30 -32.08 -24.55
N ILE A 355 7.87 -32.46 -23.41
CA ILE A 355 7.12 -32.78 -22.18
C ILE A 355 6.27 -31.59 -21.75
N ILE A 356 6.85 -30.39 -21.76
CA ILE A 356 6.16 -29.15 -21.39
C ILE A 356 4.99 -28.89 -22.36
N ALA A 357 5.22 -29.02 -23.67
CA ALA A 357 4.20 -28.81 -24.69
C ALA A 357 3.07 -29.85 -24.62
N GLU A 358 3.38 -31.13 -24.36
CA GLU A 358 2.40 -32.21 -24.19
C GLU A 358 1.52 -32.01 -22.96
N ASN A 359 2.00 -31.24 -21.97
CA ASN A 359 1.23 -30.87 -20.80
C ASN A 359 0.55 -29.48 -20.93
N ASP A 360 0.57 -28.84 -22.11
CA ASP A 360 -0.15 -27.59 -22.36
C ASP A 360 0.32 -26.40 -21.47
N ALA A 361 1.62 -26.40 -21.15
CA ALA A 361 2.34 -25.30 -20.52
C ALA A 361 3.19 -24.53 -21.55
N ASN A 362 3.35 -23.22 -21.35
CA ASN A 362 4.10 -22.36 -22.27
C ASN A 362 5.46 -21.95 -21.67
N VAL A 363 6.52 -21.99 -22.49
CA VAL A 363 7.87 -21.59 -22.07
C VAL A 363 8.07 -20.11 -22.37
N THR A 364 8.24 -19.29 -21.34
CA THR A 364 8.47 -17.83 -21.49
C THR A 364 9.94 -17.44 -21.45
N GLY A 365 10.79 -18.31 -20.91
CA GLY A 365 12.23 -18.09 -20.84
C GLY A 365 12.95 -19.38 -20.50
N LEU A 366 14.18 -19.49 -20.99
CA LEU A 366 15.03 -20.65 -20.77
C LEU A 366 16.47 -20.17 -20.67
N ASP A 367 17.07 -20.39 -19.50
CA ASP A 367 18.47 -20.12 -19.25
C ASP A 367 19.23 -21.44 -19.14
N HIS A 368 20.29 -21.55 -19.92
CA HIS A 368 21.14 -22.73 -20.01
C HIS A 368 22.54 -22.36 -19.51
N THR A 369 22.88 -22.82 -18.30
CA THR A 369 24.14 -22.47 -17.64
C THR A 369 24.98 -23.72 -17.42
N ARG A 370 26.23 -23.70 -17.89
CA ARG A 370 27.21 -24.74 -17.56
C ARG A 370 27.73 -24.52 -16.15
N VAL A 371 27.57 -25.51 -15.28
CA VAL A 371 28.02 -25.44 -13.89
C VAL A 371 29.39 -26.14 -13.83
N GLY A 372 30.48 -25.39 -13.97
CA GLY A 372 31.83 -25.95 -13.82
C GLY A 372 32.98 -25.02 -14.22
N GLY A 373 34.00 -24.95 -13.37
CA GLY A 373 35.35 -24.51 -13.73
C GLY A 373 36.07 -25.58 -14.57
N SER A 374 37.15 -25.18 -15.22
CA SER A 374 37.82 -25.79 -16.38
C SER A 374 38.21 -27.28 -16.39
N ILE A 375 37.81 -28.16 -15.45
CA ILE A 375 38.35 -29.53 -15.35
C ILE A 375 37.33 -30.66 -15.03
N SER A 376 36.02 -30.40 -14.79
CA SER A 376 35.02 -31.49 -14.71
C SER A 376 34.04 -31.46 -15.89
N MET A 377 33.89 -32.61 -16.57
CA MET A 377 32.89 -32.79 -17.63
C MET A 377 31.47 -32.63 -17.07
N GLY A 378 30.84 -31.49 -17.39
CA GLY A 378 29.55 -31.52 -18.09
C GLY A 378 28.25 -31.50 -17.28
N ASP A 379 28.21 -30.98 -16.06
CA ASP A 379 26.93 -30.75 -15.39
C ASP A 379 26.32 -29.42 -15.87
N VAL A 380 25.26 -29.52 -16.66
CA VAL A 380 24.49 -28.38 -17.14
C VAL A 380 23.30 -28.16 -16.21
N SER A 381 23.06 -26.92 -15.81
CA SER A 381 21.80 -26.52 -15.17
C SER A 381 20.94 -25.77 -16.18
N ILE A 382 19.68 -26.13 -16.26
CA ILE A 382 18.67 -25.37 -16.98
C ILE A 382 17.69 -24.74 -15.99
N THR A 383 17.33 -23.49 -16.25
CA THR A 383 16.25 -22.78 -15.56
C THR A 383 15.19 -22.45 -16.60
N VAL A 384 13.96 -22.92 -16.40
CA VAL A 384 12.85 -22.74 -17.32
C VAL A 384 11.75 -21.96 -16.63
N ASN A 385 11.31 -20.88 -17.26
CA ASN A 385 10.17 -20.09 -16.84
C ASN A 385 8.92 -20.55 -17.59
N LEU A 386 7.89 -20.94 -16.84
CA LEU A 386 6.68 -21.58 -17.36
C LEU A 386 5.44 -20.75 -17.03
N GLU A 387 4.58 -20.55 -18.01
CA GLU A 387 3.19 -20.13 -17.79
C GLU A 387 2.31 -21.36 -17.62
N THR A 388 1.53 -21.37 -16.54
CA THR A 388 0.67 -22.48 -16.13
C THR A 388 -0.75 -22.00 -15.83
N LYS A 389 -1.63 -22.94 -15.47
CA LYS A 389 -3.09 -22.70 -15.40
C LYS A 389 -3.66 -22.89 -13.98
N GLY A 390 -2.80 -22.83 -12.96
CA GLY A 390 -3.13 -23.08 -11.56
C GLY A 390 -2.25 -24.18 -10.95
N HIS A 391 -2.33 -24.33 -9.63
CA HIS A 391 -1.49 -25.26 -8.86
C HIS A 391 -1.59 -26.73 -9.33
N GLU A 392 -2.78 -27.19 -9.70
CA GLU A 392 -2.97 -28.55 -10.21
C GLU A 392 -2.20 -28.78 -11.52
N HIS A 393 -2.26 -27.82 -12.44
CA HIS A 393 -1.50 -27.87 -13.68
C HIS A 393 0.02 -27.78 -13.41
N CYS A 394 0.45 -27.01 -12.40
CA CYS A 394 1.85 -27.01 -12.01
C CYS A 394 2.34 -28.41 -11.59
N GLU A 395 1.60 -29.09 -10.72
CA GLU A 395 1.95 -30.44 -10.28
C GLU A 395 1.90 -31.46 -11.41
N GLN A 396 0.98 -31.32 -12.36
CA GLN A 396 0.94 -32.15 -13.56
C GLN A 396 2.24 -32.04 -14.37
N VAL A 397 2.68 -30.81 -14.67
CA VAL A 397 3.91 -30.56 -15.44
C VAL A 397 5.13 -31.08 -14.69
N LEU A 398 5.23 -30.80 -13.38
CA LEU A 398 6.32 -31.29 -12.54
C LEU A 398 6.34 -32.83 -12.46
N GLY A 399 5.17 -33.46 -12.36
CA GLY A 399 5.01 -34.90 -12.38
C GLY A 399 5.49 -35.53 -13.69
N ALA A 400 5.14 -34.94 -14.84
CA ALA A 400 5.59 -35.42 -16.15
C ALA A 400 7.11 -35.31 -16.32
N LEU A 401 7.72 -34.21 -15.87
CA LEU A 401 9.18 -34.07 -15.85
C LEU A 401 9.85 -35.11 -14.95
N ARG A 402 9.30 -35.37 -13.75
CA ARG A 402 9.81 -36.40 -12.83
C ARG A 402 9.71 -37.81 -13.41
N ALA A 403 8.64 -38.12 -14.15
CA ALA A 403 8.42 -39.42 -14.77
C ALA A 403 9.48 -39.77 -15.83
N GLU A 404 10.04 -38.76 -16.50
CA GLU A 404 11.10 -38.89 -17.51
C GLU A 404 12.52 -38.80 -16.90
N GLY A 405 12.63 -38.83 -15.56
CA GLY A 405 13.91 -38.89 -14.85
C GLY A 405 14.53 -37.54 -14.50
N PHE A 406 13.85 -36.41 -14.80
CA PHE A 406 14.32 -35.09 -14.38
C PHE A 406 14.00 -34.84 -12.91
N GLN A 407 14.80 -33.98 -12.27
CA GLN A 407 14.58 -33.54 -10.89
C GLN A 407 14.26 -32.04 -10.87
N PRO A 408 13.02 -31.64 -11.21
CA PRO A 408 12.61 -30.24 -11.22
C PRO A 408 12.48 -29.71 -9.80
N ILE A 409 13.21 -28.63 -9.51
CA ILE A 409 13.13 -27.85 -8.28
C ILE A 409 12.44 -26.52 -8.61
N VAL A 410 11.30 -26.26 -7.99
CA VAL A 410 10.62 -24.96 -8.11
C VAL A 410 11.45 -23.93 -7.34
N VAL A 411 11.84 -22.86 -8.02
CA VAL A 411 12.63 -21.77 -7.45
C VAL A 411 11.72 -20.62 -7.00
N HIS A 412 10.64 -20.36 -7.76
CA HIS A 412 9.66 -19.30 -7.53
C HIS A 412 8.28 -19.66 -8.08
#